data_AF-A0AAW8TTH8-F1
#
_entry.id   AF-A0AAW8TTH8-F1
#
_cell.length_a   1.000
_cell.length_b   1.000
_cell.length_c   1.000
_cell.angle_alpha   90.00
_cell.angle_beta   90.00
_cell.angle_gamma   90.00
#
_symmetry.space_group_name_H-M   'P 1'
#
loop_
_entity.id
_entity.type
_entity.pdbx_description
1 polymer ?
#
loop_
_entity_poly.entity_id
_entity_poly.type
_entity_poly.pdbx_seq_one_letter_code
_entity_poly.pdbx_strand_id
1 'polypeptide(L)'
;MENRKVAGIVMLHLEDGAKRFLLHATGSTLELAYADYSEGKTGLANILELLKSTVELDVKKIDLVELTNGQINRENVPMFVFEAEEAAQKSELPAGYYWEEPQKFREIIRNYDIEGMPYF
;
A
#
# COMPACT_ATOMS: atom_id res chain seq x y z
N MET A 1 5.33 -3.56 24.07
CA MET A 1 5.06 -4.31 22.83
C MET A 1 5.30 -3.33 21.70
N GLU A 2 6.36 -3.54 20.92
CA GLU A 2 6.60 -2.71 19.72
C GLU A 2 5.49 -3.06 18.73
N ASN A 3 4.58 -2.12 18.46
CA ASN A 3 3.60 -2.25 17.39
C ASN A 3 4.34 -2.12 16.05
N ARG A 4 5.03 -3.18 15.66
CA ARG A 4 5.64 -3.26 14.33
C ARG A 4 4.51 -3.30 13.32
N LYS A 5 4.52 -2.34 12.39
CA LYS A 5 3.60 -2.26 11.25
C LYS A 5 4.35 -2.55 9.97
N VAL A 6 3.61 -2.99 8.96
CA VAL A 6 4.10 -3.14 7.58
C VAL A 6 3.21 -2.31 6.66
N ALA A 7 3.81 -1.60 5.71
CA ALA A 7 3.07 -0.82 4.72
C ALA A 7 2.92 -1.60 3.41
N GLY A 8 1.79 -1.39 2.74
CA GLY A 8 1.55 -1.81 1.37
C GLY A 8 1.36 -0.60 0.46
N ILE A 9 2.14 -0.54 -0.60
CA ILE A 9 1.95 0.38 -1.72
C ILE A 9 1.39 -0.45 -2.87
N VAL A 10 0.21 -0.11 -3.37
CA VAL A 10 -0.37 -0.78 -4.54
C VAL A 10 -0.54 0.25 -5.64
N MET A 11 0.15 0.03 -6.75
CA MET A 11 -0.02 0.79 -7.98
C MET A 11 -0.98 0.05 -8.91
N LEU A 12 -2.08 0.71 -9.26
CA LEU A 12 -3.02 0.24 -10.26
C LEU A 12 -2.70 0.88 -11.61
N HIS A 13 -2.49 0.04 -12.61
CA HIS A 13 -2.36 0.43 -14.01
C HIS A 13 -3.76 0.48 -14.62
N LEU A 14 -4.19 1.67 -15.04
CA LEU A 14 -5.48 1.88 -15.69
C LEU A 14 -5.38 1.58 -17.19
N GLU A 15 -6.51 1.23 -17.81
CA GLU A 15 -6.56 0.92 -19.24
C GLU A 15 -6.17 2.10 -20.14
N ASP A 16 -6.34 3.34 -19.65
CA ASP A 16 -5.95 4.57 -20.33
C ASP A 16 -4.45 4.90 -20.22
N GLY A 17 -3.67 4.04 -19.54
CA GLY A 17 -2.24 4.21 -19.29
C GLY A 17 -1.90 5.08 -18.08
N ALA A 18 -2.90 5.63 -17.38
CA ALA A 18 -2.68 6.32 -16.13
C ALA A 18 -2.41 5.33 -14.98
N LYS A 19 -1.90 5.87 -13.87
CA LYS A 19 -1.59 5.11 -12.66
C LYS A 19 -2.39 5.65 -11.49
N ARG A 20 -2.92 4.76 -10.65
CA ARG A 20 -3.53 5.11 -9.37
C ARG A 20 -2.81 4.41 -8.23
N PHE A 21 -2.89 4.97 -7.05
CA PHE A 21 -2.28 4.41 -5.83
C PHE A 21 -3.35 4.18 -4.78
N LEU A 22 -3.28 3.02 -4.12
CA LEU A 22 -4.16 2.70 -3.01
C LEU A 22 -3.78 3.53 -1.79
N LEU A 23 -4.75 4.27 -1.25
CA LEU A 23 -4.63 5.01 -0.01
C LEU A 23 -5.77 4.68 0.95
N HIS A 24 -5.49 4.84 2.24
CA HIS A 24 -6.43 4.63 3.34
C HIS A 24 -6.74 5.96 4.02
N ALA A 25 -8.01 6.27 4.23
CA ALA A 25 -8.46 7.44 4.96
C ALA A 25 -8.67 7.10 6.44
N THR A 26 -7.84 7.71 7.30
CA THR A 26 -7.94 7.60 8.75
C THR A 26 -8.38 8.94 9.34
N GLY A 27 -9.68 9.06 9.63
CA GLY A 27 -10.26 10.31 10.14
C GLY A 27 -10.17 11.43 9.11
N SER A 28 -9.26 12.38 9.32
CA SER A 28 -9.05 13.55 8.43
C SER A 28 -7.79 13.45 7.56
N THR A 29 -7.07 12.34 7.63
CA THR A 29 -5.80 12.15 6.90
C THR A 29 -5.89 10.98 5.92
N LEU A 30 -5.14 11.08 4.83
CA LEU A 30 -4.86 9.96 3.94
C LEU A 30 -3.46 9.43 4.24
N GLU A 31 -3.34 8.11 4.29
CA GLU A 31 -2.12 7.38 4.60
C GLU A 31 -1.98 6.14 3.70
N LEU A 32 -0.82 5.49 3.76
CA LEU A 32 -0.62 4.19 3.12
C LEU A 32 -1.48 3.11 3.79
N ALA A 33 -1.72 2.02 3.09
CA ALA A 33 -2.33 0.84 3.70
C ALA A 33 -1.33 0.20 4.68
N TYR A 34 -1.72 0.04 5.95
CA TYR A 34 -0.91 -0.61 6.98
C TYR A 34 -1.57 -1.89 7.48
N ALA A 35 -0.75 -2.90 7.75
CA ALA A 35 -1.15 -4.05 8.54
C ALA A 35 -0.30 -4.13 9.82
N ASP A 36 -0.93 -4.51 10.92
CA ASP A 36 -0.22 -4.88 12.14
C ASP A 36 0.36 -6.29 11.97
N TYR A 37 1.52 -6.55 12.60
CA TYR A 37 2.10 -7.89 12.60
C TYR A 37 1.28 -8.84 13.48
N SER A 38 0.74 -9.89 12.86
CA SER A 38 0.17 -11.01 13.59
C SER A 38 1.24 -12.06 13.94
N GLU A 39 1.09 -12.71 15.09
CA GLU A 39 1.98 -13.77 15.53
C GLU A 39 2.02 -14.92 14.50
N GLY A 40 3.23 -15.36 14.13
CA GLY A 40 3.45 -16.42 13.15
C GLY A 40 3.30 -16.02 11.67
N LYS A 41 3.04 -14.75 11.34
CA LYS A 41 2.96 -14.25 9.95
C LYS A 41 4.14 -13.35 9.60
N THR A 42 4.66 -13.49 8.38
CA THR A 42 5.65 -12.55 7.82
C THR A 42 5.00 -11.20 7.51
N GLY A 43 5.80 -10.14 7.36
CA GLY A 43 5.28 -8.82 6.96
C GLY A 43 4.46 -8.89 5.65
N LEU A 44 4.99 -9.61 4.66
CA LEU A 44 4.29 -9.87 3.40
C LEU A 44 2.94 -10.57 3.60
N ALA A 45 2.89 -11.59 4.46
CA ALA A 45 1.64 -12.31 4.73
C ALA A 45 0.58 -11.41 5.39
N ASN A 46 0.98 -10.55 6.34
CA ASN A 46 0.07 -9.61 6.98
C ASN A 46 -0.47 -8.57 5.99
N ILE A 47 0.38 -7.99 5.12
CA ILE A 47 -0.09 -7.00 4.15
C ILE A 47 -0.98 -7.63 3.06
N LEU A 48 -0.65 -8.83 2.57
CA LEU A 48 -1.52 -9.55 1.62
C LEU A 48 -2.87 -9.89 2.23
N GLU A 49 -2.93 -10.21 3.52
CA GLU A 49 -4.20 -10.48 4.20
C GLU A 49 -5.07 -9.22 4.34
N LEU A 50 -4.46 -8.07 4.63
CA LEU A 50 -5.14 -6.77 4.62
C LEU A 50 -5.71 -6.46 3.23
N LEU A 51 -4.87 -6.56 2.19
CA LEU A 51 -5.28 -6.28 0.80
C LEU A 51 -6.40 -7.22 0.36
N LYS A 52 -6.35 -8.49 0.73
CA LYS A 52 -7.37 -9.49 0.39
C LYS A 52 -8.68 -9.31 1.16
N SER A 53 -8.59 -9.14 2.48
CA SER A 53 -9.76 -9.29 3.37
C SER A 53 -10.39 -7.95 3.74
N THR A 54 -9.61 -6.88 3.74
CA THR A 54 -10.05 -5.53 4.14
C THR A 54 -10.25 -4.63 2.92
N VAL A 55 -9.31 -4.67 1.97
CA VAL A 55 -9.38 -3.87 0.73
C VAL A 55 -10.10 -4.62 -0.40
N GLU A 56 -10.30 -5.93 -0.24
CA GLU A 56 -10.97 -6.81 -1.21
C GLU A 56 -10.31 -6.88 -2.61
N LEU A 57 -8.99 -6.68 -2.68
CA LEU A 57 -8.23 -6.91 -3.91
C LEU A 57 -8.05 -8.41 -4.18
N ASP A 58 -8.02 -8.78 -5.46
CA ASP A 58 -7.57 -10.12 -5.85
C ASP A 58 -6.04 -10.18 -5.75
N VAL A 59 -5.56 -10.60 -4.59
CA VAL A 59 -4.13 -10.75 -4.30
C VAL A 59 -3.43 -11.84 -5.13
N LYS A 60 -4.16 -12.63 -5.93
CA LYS A 60 -3.55 -13.51 -6.94
C LYS A 60 -3.25 -12.78 -8.25
N LYS A 61 -3.72 -11.54 -8.38
CA LYS A 61 -3.62 -10.66 -9.54
C LYS A 61 -2.90 -9.35 -9.20
N ILE A 62 -2.05 -9.41 -8.18
CA ILE A 62 -1.10 -8.35 -7.84
C ILE A 62 0.30 -8.96 -7.85
N ASP A 63 1.27 -8.22 -8.37
CA ASP A 63 2.66 -8.65 -8.46
C ASP A 63 3.50 -7.85 -7.47
N LEU A 64 4.24 -8.55 -6.61
CA LEU A 64 5.22 -7.91 -5.73
C LEU A 64 6.44 -7.53 -6.58
N VAL A 65 6.64 -6.24 -6.79
CA VAL A 65 7.75 -5.72 -7.61
C VAL A 65 8.94 -5.32 -6.77
N GLU A 66 8.71 -4.83 -5.55
CA GLU A 66 9.79 -4.31 -4.71
C GLU A 66 9.49 -4.43 -3.21
N LEU A 67 10.56 -4.58 -2.43
CA LEU A 67 10.56 -4.43 -0.98
C LEU A 67 11.54 -3.32 -0.62
N THR A 68 11.02 -2.23 -0.05
CA THR A 68 11.82 -1.12 0.47
C THR A 68 11.58 -0.95 1.98
N ASN A 69 12.41 -0.14 2.63
CA ASN A 69 12.21 0.26 4.02
C ASN A 69 12.04 1.77 4.06
N GLY A 70 10.97 2.22 4.72
CA GLY A 70 10.82 3.62 5.08
C GLY A 70 10.91 3.81 6.57
N GLN A 71 11.21 5.04 6.99
CA GLN A 71 11.25 5.43 8.39
C GLN A 71 10.08 6.36 8.71
N ILE A 72 9.30 5.98 9.73
CA ILE A 72 8.18 6.77 10.26
C ILE A 72 8.50 7.04 11.72
N ASN A 73 8.56 8.30 12.15
CA ASN A 73 8.83 8.65 13.55
C ASN A 73 10.07 7.96 14.14
N ARG A 74 11.12 7.77 13.31
CA ARG A 74 12.36 7.04 13.62
C ARG A 74 12.25 5.52 13.73
N GLU A 75 11.08 4.94 13.45
CA GLU A 75 10.88 3.50 13.38
C GLU A 75 10.97 3.00 11.94
N ASN A 76 11.72 1.90 11.74
CA ASN A 76 11.83 1.26 10.43
C ASN A 76 10.54 0.48 10.13
N VAL A 77 9.90 0.82 9.02
CA VAL A 77 8.67 0.22 8.54
C VAL A 77 8.94 -0.41 7.17
N PRO A 78 8.90 -1.75 7.06
CA PRO A 78 8.97 -2.43 5.78
C PRO A 78 7.79 -2.02 4.89
N MET A 79 8.07 -1.76 3.62
CA MET A 79 7.09 -1.35 2.63
C MET A 79 7.17 -2.30 1.43
N PHE A 80 6.06 -2.97 1.14
CA PHE A 80 5.93 -3.85 -0.01
C PHE A 80 5.23 -3.09 -1.13
N VAL A 81 5.86 -3.05 -2.31
CA VAL A 81 5.34 -2.38 -3.50
C VAL A 81 4.75 -3.43 -4.44
N PHE A 82 3.48 -3.26 -4.76
CA PHE A 82 2.73 -4.13 -5.64
C PHE A 82 2.27 -3.36 -6.88
N GLU A 83 2.21 -4.06 -8.00
CA GLU A 83 1.54 -3.60 -9.21
C GLU A 83 0.31 -4.47 -9.48
N ALA A 84 -0.73 -3.85 -10.04
CA ALA A 84 -1.98 -4.50 -10.39
C ALA A 84 -2.57 -3.85 -11.65
N GLU A 85 -3.28 -4.62 -12.45
CA GLU A 85 -4.02 -4.14 -13.62
C GLU A 85 -5.48 -3.87 -13.24
N GLU A 86 -6.05 -2.74 -13.68
CA GLU A 86 -7.45 -2.37 -13.44
C GLU A 86 -8.43 -3.48 -13.84
N ALA A 87 -8.22 -4.07 -15.02
CA ALA A 87 -9.04 -5.16 -15.55
C ALA A 87 -9.04 -6.43 -14.68
N ALA A 88 -8.06 -6.58 -13.78
CA ALA A 88 -7.92 -7.74 -12.91
C ALA A 88 -8.44 -7.49 -11.48
N GLN A 89 -8.89 -6.27 -11.17
CA GLN A 89 -9.36 -5.88 -9.85
C GLN A 89 -10.84 -5.48 -9.87
N LYS A 90 -11.47 -5.45 -8.69
CA LYS A 90 -12.82 -4.89 -8.56
C LYS A 90 -12.75 -3.37 -8.73
N SER A 91 -13.74 -2.79 -9.40
CA SER A 91 -13.81 -1.34 -9.62
C SER A 91 -14.11 -0.55 -8.34
N GLU A 92 -14.84 -1.14 -7.39
CA GLU A 92 -15.23 -0.49 -6.14
C GLU A 92 -14.36 -0.95 -4.98
N LEU A 93 -13.83 0.02 -4.23
CA LEU A 93 -13.09 -0.22 -3.00
C LEU A 93 -14.03 -0.13 -1.78
N PRO A 94 -13.74 -0.88 -0.70
CA PRO A 94 -14.44 -0.73 0.57
C PRO A 94 -14.31 0.67 1.17
N ALA A 95 -15.24 1.03 2.05
CA ALA A 95 -15.25 2.33 2.71
C ALA A 95 -13.91 2.62 3.42
N GLY A 96 -13.38 3.83 3.19
CA GLY A 96 -12.10 4.26 3.73
C GLY A 96 -10.89 3.99 2.82
N TYR A 97 -11.04 3.26 1.72
CA TYR A 97 -9.96 3.05 0.75
C TYR A 97 -10.25 3.74 -0.59
N TYR A 98 -9.22 4.31 -1.20
CA TYR A 98 -9.34 5.14 -2.40
C TYR A 98 -8.19 4.88 -3.37
N TRP A 99 -8.53 4.92 -4.67
CA TRP A 99 -7.57 5.00 -5.76
C TRP A 99 -7.25 6.45 -6.07
N GLU A 100 -6.05 6.88 -5.72
CA GLU A 100 -5.65 8.29 -5.77
C GLU A 100 -4.55 8.54 -6.80
N GLU A 101 -4.46 9.79 -7.24
CA GLU A 101 -3.51 10.21 -8.27
C GLU A 101 -2.05 10.15 -7.78
N PRO A 102 -1.07 9.96 -8.69
CA PRO A 102 0.35 9.92 -8.32
C PRO A 102 0.83 11.17 -7.57
N GLN A 103 0.24 12.34 -7.86
CA GLN A 103 0.56 13.57 -7.13
C GLN A 103 0.18 13.46 -5.65
N LYS A 104 -1.01 12.93 -5.35
CA LYS A 104 -1.49 12.80 -3.97
C LYS A 104 -0.68 11.78 -3.19
N PHE A 105 -0.36 10.66 -3.84
CA PHE A 105 0.57 9.66 -3.29
C PHE A 105 1.93 10.28 -2.96
N ARG A 106 2.53 11.06 -3.88
CA ARG A 106 3.82 11.74 -3.65
C ARG A 106 3.77 12.72 -2.48
N GLU A 107 2.66 13.42 -2.26
CA GLU A 107 2.48 14.29 -1.09
C GLU A 107 2.53 13.50 0.22
N ILE A 108 1.92 12.31 0.24
CA ILE A 108 1.89 11.44 1.43
C ILE A 108 3.26 10.86 1.68
N ILE A 109 3.87 10.22 0.68
CA ILE A 109 5.15 9.51 0.86
C ILE A 109 6.31 10.44 1.20
N ARG A 110 6.23 11.74 0.87
CA ARG A 110 7.23 12.75 1.29
C ARG A 110 7.31 12.94 2.81
N ASN A 111 6.26 12.56 3.53
CA ASN A 111 6.26 12.58 5.00
C ASN A 111 7.02 11.38 5.61
N TYR A 112 7.55 10.49 4.76
CA TYR A 112 8.29 9.30 5.13
C TYR A 112 9.74 9.48 4.68
N ASP A 113 10.68 9.11 5.54
CA ASP A 113 12.10 9.05 5.15
C ASP A 113 12.36 7.67 4.55
N ILE A 114 12.19 7.56 3.22
CA ILE A 114 12.29 6.29 2.48
C ILE A 114 13.66 6.21 1.81
N GLU A 115 14.50 5.27 2.26
CA GLU A 115 15.73 4.93 1.54
C GLU A 115 15.38 4.19 0.24
N GLY A 116 15.78 4.74 -0.91
CA GLY A 116 15.59 4.09 -2.21
C GLY A 116 14.17 4.18 -2.77
N MET A 117 13.46 5.29 -2.56
CA MET A 117 12.13 5.51 -3.16
C MET A 117 12.16 5.25 -4.68
N PRO A 118 11.24 4.45 -5.24
CA PRO A 118 11.16 4.25 -6.68
C PRO A 118 10.70 5.53 -7.37
N TYR A 119 11.36 5.88 -8.48
CA TYR A 119 10.91 6.96 -9.36
C TYR A 119 9.78 6.42 -10.24
N PHE A 120 8.52 6.74 -9.89
CA PHE A 120 7.32 6.30 -10.61
C PHE A 120 6.81 7.30 -11.65
#